data_AF-A0A939P0C1-F1
#
_entry.id   AF-A0A939P0C1-F1
#
_cell.length_a   1.000
_cell.length_b   1.000
_cell.length_c   1.000
_cell.angle_alpha   90.00
_cell.angle_beta   90.00
_cell.angle_gamma   90.00
#
_symmetry.space_group_name_H-M   'P 1'
#
loop_
_entity.id
_entity.type
_entity.pdbx_description
1 polymer ?
#
loop_
_entity_poly.entity_id
_entity_poly.type
_entity_poly.pdbx_seq_one_letter_code
_entity_poly.pdbx_strand_id
1 'polypeptide(L)'
;MLEVFRQGPQTEVSQTTEGLQFCVKAKYLSPQAADDADSMGIACAFAAVIGSGFLGYQMGELNLLVGGLFAGGVFGRPLMQMSFRESAAKTATVYFTEKAIYLERKKGQLRLDRNHRHRFVMYEHPQAVIERDKIEIAKAKGKTNWVRYYSDSFVVALEYLGQRYNIAEVMNRHDAEMIIARFNLCDEYLDDLANSRKTNPLNPQDEWHDPAGGLPH
;
A
#
# COMPACT_ATOMS: atom_id res chain seq x y z
N MET A 1 5.64 -24.08 0.49
CA MET A 1 5.41 -23.04 -0.56
C MET A 1 4.47 -21.89 -0.12
N LEU A 2 3.89 -21.89 1.10
CA LEU A 2 2.90 -20.88 1.55
C LEU A 2 3.36 -19.94 2.69
N GLU A 3 4.53 -20.17 3.31
CA GLU A 3 4.95 -19.36 4.47
C GLU A 3 5.47 -17.97 4.10
N VAL A 4 6.03 -17.80 2.90
CA VAL A 4 6.52 -16.50 2.40
C VAL A 4 5.37 -15.50 2.20
N PHE A 5 4.13 -15.97 2.05
CA PHE A 5 2.93 -15.14 1.90
C PHE A 5 2.26 -14.74 3.22
N ARG A 6 2.77 -15.19 4.38
CA ARG A 6 2.17 -14.90 5.70
C ARG A 6 2.58 -13.55 6.30
N GLN A 7 3.71 -12.99 5.89
CA GLN A 7 4.21 -11.71 6.42
C GLN A 7 4.10 -10.62 5.34
N GLY A 8 3.28 -9.59 5.60
CA GLY A 8 3.10 -8.45 4.70
C GLY A 8 1.77 -8.45 3.92
N PRO A 9 1.68 -7.73 2.79
CA PRO A 9 0.42 -7.52 2.05
C PRO A 9 -0.23 -8.85 1.66
N GLN A 10 -1.56 -8.94 1.82
CA GLN A 10 -2.31 -10.18 1.65
C GLN A 10 -2.33 -10.57 0.17
N THR A 11 -1.90 -11.79 -0.12
CA THR A 11 -1.99 -12.37 -1.46
C THR A 11 -3.02 -13.48 -1.47
N GLU A 12 -4.06 -13.31 -2.27
CA GLU A 12 -5.05 -14.35 -2.55
C GLU A 12 -4.72 -14.96 -3.92
N VAL A 13 -4.69 -16.28 -3.98
CA VAL A 13 -4.52 -17.02 -5.23
C VAL A 13 -5.89 -17.53 -5.66
N SER A 14 -6.35 -17.11 -6.83
CA SER A 14 -7.61 -17.59 -7.42
C SER A 14 -7.32 -18.21 -8.78
N GLN A 15 -7.93 -19.36 -9.07
CA GLN A 15 -7.95 -19.89 -10.43
C GLN A 15 -9.12 -19.25 -11.19
N THR A 16 -8.81 -18.54 -12.28
CA THR A 16 -9.79 -17.89 -13.15
C THR A 16 -9.80 -18.61 -14.50
N THR A 17 -10.83 -18.40 -15.32
CA THR A 17 -11.00 -18.99 -16.66
C THR A 17 -9.84 -18.72 -17.63
N GLU A 18 -9.02 -17.69 -17.37
CA GLU A 18 -7.83 -17.33 -18.16
C GLU A 18 -6.50 -17.89 -17.61
N GLY A 19 -6.53 -18.64 -16.49
CA GLY A 19 -5.34 -19.21 -15.84
C GLY A 19 -5.21 -18.85 -14.35
N LEU A 20 -4.00 -19.03 -13.80
CA LEU A 20 -3.68 -18.66 -12.43
C LEU A 20 -3.68 -17.12 -12.28
N GLN A 21 -4.46 -16.61 -11.32
CA GLN A 21 -4.54 -15.19 -11.00
C GLN A 21 -4.08 -14.97 -9.57
N PHE A 22 -3.08 -14.10 -9.39
CA PHE A 22 -2.62 -13.64 -8.10
C PHE A 22 -3.24 -12.28 -7.81
N CYS A 23 -4.03 -12.18 -6.76
CA CYS A 23 -4.58 -10.93 -6.25
C CYS A 23 -3.74 -10.47 -5.07
N VAL A 24 -3.03 -9.36 -5.22
CA VAL A 24 -2.23 -8.76 -4.15
C VAL A 24 -2.99 -7.56 -3.60
N LYS A 25 -3.48 -7.69 -2.36
CA LYS A 25 -4.12 -6.63 -1.58
C LYS A 25 -3.11 -6.04 -0.62
N ALA A 26 -2.62 -4.85 -0.94
CA ALA A 26 -1.74 -4.08 -0.07
C ALA A 26 -2.56 -3.08 0.73
N LYS A 27 -2.69 -3.30 2.05
CA LYS A 27 -3.25 -2.30 2.97
C LYS A 27 -2.14 -1.30 3.30
N TYR A 28 -2.40 -0.01 3.10
CA TYR A 28 -1.46 1.08 3.36
C TYR A 28 -2.17 2.31 3.92
N LEU A 29 -1.44 3.12 4.69
CA LEU A 29 -1.91 4.43 5.12
C LEU A 29 -1.41 5.49 4.14
N SER A 30 -2.32 6.26 3.56
CA SER A 30 -1.94 7.39 2.70
C SER A 30 -1.70 8.66 3.53
N PRO A 31 -0.78 9.55 3.13
CA PRO A 31 -0.49 10.78 3.88
C PRO A 31 -1.72 11.65 4.11
N GLN A 32 -2.58 11.81 3.10
CA GLN A 32 -3.84 12.53 3.24
C GLN A 32 -4.76 11.90 4.28
N ALA A 33 -4.88 10.56 4.26
CA ALA A 33 -5.71 9.84 5.23
C ALA A 33 -5.18 9.97 6.67
N ALA A 34 -3.86 10.07 6.84
CA ALA A 34 -3.27 10.30 8.15
C ALA A 34 -3.48 11.73 8.65
N ASP A 35 -3.37 12.72 7.76
CA ASP A 35 -3.65 14.13 8.08
C ASP A 35 -5.14 14.34 8.44
N ASP A 36 -6.04 13.72 7.68
CA ASP A 36 -7.47 13.72 7.94
C ASP A 36 -7.79 13.02 9.28
N ALA A 37 -7.18 11.85 9.54
CA ALA A 37 -7.35 11.11 10.79
C ALA A 37 -6.86 11.89 12.01
N ASP A 38 -5.73 12.57 11.89
CA ASP A 38 -5.18 13.40 12.97
C ASP A 38 -6.04 14.62 13.22
N SER A 39 -6.53 15.27 12.15
CA SER A 39 -7.46 16.40 12.23
C SER A 39 -8.79 15.99 12.86
N MET A 40 -9.32 14.82 12.51
CA MET A 40 -10.56 14.30 13.09
C MET A 40 -10.36 13.90 14.56
N GLY A 41 -9.22 13.30 14.91
CA GLY A 41 -8.86 13.03 16.31
C GLY A 41 -8.78 14.30 17.15
N ILE A 42 -8.22 15.39 16.60
CA ILE A 42 -8.20 16.70 17.25
C ILE A 42 -9.63 17.23 17.45
N ALA A 43 -10.45 17.21 16.40
CA ALA A 43 -11.83 17.68 16.46
C ALA A 43 -12.67 16.90 17.50
N CYS A 44 -12.53 15.57 17.54
CA CYS A 44 -13.20 14.73 18.53
C CYS A 44 -12.73 15.03 19.96
N ALA A 45 -11.43 15.25 20.18
CA ALA A 45 -10.90 15.63 21.48
C ALA A 45 -11.47 16.98 21.95
N PHE A 46 -11.54 17.98 21.08
CA PHE A 46 -12.18 19.26 21.39
C PHE A 46 -13.68 19.14 21.64
N ALA A 47 -14.39 18.36 20.82
CA ALA A 47 -15.81 18.11 21.00
C ALA A 47 -16.09 17.41 22.35
N ALA A 48 -15.22 16.49 22.77
CA ALA A 48 -15.29 15.85 24.07
C ALA A 48 -15.10 16.86 25.21
N VAL A 49 -14.09 17.73 25.12
CA VAL A 49 -13.86 18.77 26.14
C VAL A 49 -15.03 19.76 26.22
N ILE A 50 -15.48 20.30 25.09
CA ILE A 50 -16.61 21.24 25.05
C ILE A 50 -17.90 20.57 25.51
N GLY A 51 -18.16 19.34 25.04
CA GLY A 51 -19.31 18.54 25.42
C GLY A 51 -19.33 18.24 26.92
N SER A 52 -18.18 17.95 27.52
CA SER A 52 -18.09 17.76 28.98
C SER A 52 -18.42 19.03 29.74
N GLY A 53 -17.96 20.21 29.29
CA GLY A 53 -18.33 21.49 29.90
C GLY A 53 -19.83 21.79 29.78
N PHE A 54 -20.42 21.53 28.63
CA PHE A 54 -21.86 21.71 28.42
C PHE A 54 -22.70 20.76 29.28
N LEU A 55 -22.33 19.47 29.33
CA LEU A 55 -23.01 18.47 30.18
C LEU A 55 -22.86 18.79 31.67
N GLY A 56 -21.67 19.22 32.10
CA GLY A 56 -21.43 19.67 33.47
C GLY A 56 -22.28 20.89 33.84
N TYR A 57 -22.42 21.85 32.92
CA TYR A 57 -23.32 23.00 33.11
C TYR A 57 -24.79 22.58 33.23
N GLN A 58 -25.24 21.66 32.37
CA GLN A 58 -26.63 21.19 32.35
C GLN A 58 -27.00 20.36 33.58
N MET A 59 -26.06 19.55 34.09
CA MET A 59 -26.30 18.68 35.25
C MET A 59 -26.04 19.36 36.60
N GLY A 60 -25.33 20.50 36.62
CA GLY A 60 -25.02 21.22 37.85
C GLY A 60 -24.04 20.50 38.81
N GLU A 61 -23.59 19.30 38.45
CA GLU A 61 -22.70 18.45 39.24
C GLU A 61 -21.57 17.88 38.39
N LEU A 62 -20.37 17.84 38.96
CA LEU A 62 -19.21 17.16 38.36
C LEU A 62 -19.28 15.66 38.62
N ASN A 63 -20.12 14.99 37.84
CA ASN A 63 -20.28 13.55 37.90
C ASN A 63 -19.16 12.80 37.15
N LEU A 64 -18.96 11.53 37.50
CA LEU A 64 -17.90 10.67 36.95
C LEU A 64 -17.90 10.63 35.41
N LEU A 65 -19.08 10.73 34.78
CA LEU A 65 -19.23 10.79 33.33
C LEU A 65 -18.63 12.07 32.74
N VAL A 66 -18.88 13.23 33.35
CA VAL A 66 -18.34 14.52 32.90
C VAL A 66 -16.82 14.55 33.05
N GLY A 67 -16.32 14.10 34.21
CA GLY A 67 -14.88 13.99 34.46
C GLY A 67 -14.19 12.99 33.52
N GLY A 68 -14.82 11.85 33.26
CA GLY A 68 -14.31 10.83 32.34
C GLY A 68 -14.27 11.30 30.89
N LEU A 69 -15.26 12.06 30.44
CA LEU A 69 -15.33 12.59 29.07
C LEU A 69 -14.31 13.72 28.86
N PHE A 70 -14.12 14.59 29.87
CA PHE A 70 -13.05 15.59 29.85
C PHE A 70 -11.65 14.94 29.84
N ALA A 71 -11.40 14.01 30.77
CA ALA A 71 -10.13 13.29 30.83
C ALA A 71 -9.89 12.48 29.54
N GLY A 72 -10.91 11.85 28.98
CA GLY A 72 -10.86 11.14 27.70
C GLY A 72 -10.55 12.06 26.53
N GLY A 73 -11.07 13.30 26.51
CA GLY A 73 -10.73 14.30 25.50
C GLY A 73 -9.27 14.76 25.59
N VAL A 74 -8.76 15.03 26.81
CA VAL A 74 -7.40 15.52 27.04
C VAL A 74 -6.35 14.42 26.83
N PHE A 75 -6.58 13.24 27.40
CA PHE A 75 -5.59 12.14 27.43
C PHE A 75 -5.85 11.04 26.40
N GLY A 76 -7.08 10.90 25.88
CA GLY A 76 -7.44 9.86 24.92
C GLY A 76 -7.14 10.18 23.47
N ARG A 77 -6.68 11.41 23.17
CA ARG A 77 -6.30 11.83 21.81
C ARG A 77 -5.38 10.85 21.06
N PRO A 78 -4.25 10.36 21.61
CA PRO A 78 -3.37 9.46 20.87
C PRO A 78 -4.05 8.13 20.51
N LEU A 79 -4.91 7.62 21.39
CA LEU A 79 -5.69 6.40 21.12
C LEU A 79 -6.71 6.63 20.00
N MET A 80 -7.42 7.76 20.03
CA MET A 80 -8.37 8.12 18.97
C MET A 80 -7.66 8.28 17.61
N GLN A 81 -6.52 8.96 17.59
CA GLN A 81 -5.72 9.13 16.36
C GLN A 81 -5.28 7.79 15.80
N MET A 82 -4.84 6.85 16.65
CA MET A 82 -4.48 5.50 16.22
C MET A 82 -5.66 4.76 15.60
N SER A 83 -6.83 4.79 16.24
CA SER A 83 -8.05 4.16 15.70
C SER A 83 -8.51 4.79 14.38
N PHE A 84 -8.45 6.13 14.27
CA PHE A 84 -8.80 6.81 13.02
C PHE A 84 -7.82 6.49 11.90
N ARG A 85 -6.51 6.40 12.19
CA ARG A 85 -5.50 6.01 11.20
C ARG A 85 -5.71 4.57 10.71
N GLU A 86 -6.05 3.64 11.59
CA GLU A 86 -6.37 2.26 11.20
C GLU A 86 -7.62 2.16 10.31
N SER A 87 -8.64 2.96 10.61
CA SER A 87 -9.89 3.05 9.85
C SER A 87 -9.69 3.74 8.49
N ALA A 88 -8.80 4.74 8.43
CA ALA A 88 -8.51 5.50 7.21
C ALA A 88 -7.50 4.80 6.27
N ALA A 89 -7.00 3.62 6.67
CA ALA A 89 -6.12 2.82 5.84
C ALA A 89 -6.82 2.37 4.55
N LYS A 90 -6.15 2.57 3.42
CA LYS A 90 -6.64 2.23 2.09
C LYS A 90 -6.05 0.89 1.64
N THR A 91 -6.73 0.23 0.71
CA THR A 91 -6.24 -1.01 0.10
C THR A 91 -5.98 -0.76 -1.38
N ALA A 92 -4.77 -1.07 -1.84
CA ALA A 92 -4.45 -1.15 -3.26
C ALA A 92 -4.54 -2.61 -3.69
N THR A 93 -5.31 -2.88 -4.73
CA THR A 93 -5.44 -4.19 -5.33
C THR A 93 -4.73 -4.21 -6.68
N VAL A 94 -3.81 -5.14 -6.84
CA VAL A 94 -3.16 -5.44 -8.12
C VAL A 94 -3.40 -6.90 -8.42
N TYR A 95 -3.92 -7.18 -9.61
CA TYR A 95 -4.08 -8.54 -10.09
C TYR A 95 -3.00 -8.86 -11.10
N PHE A 96 -2.37 -10.02 -10.93
CA PHE A 96 -1.40 -10.55 -11.85
C PHE A 96 -1.96 -11.82 -12.49
N THR A 97 -1.94 -11.85 -13.81
CA THR A 97 -2.24 -13.02 -14.63
C THR A 97 -1.04 -13.26 -15.55
N GLU A 98 -0.89 -14.47 -16.08
CA GLU A 98 0.23 -14.83 -16.98
C GLU A 98 0.41 -13.84 -18.15
N LYS A 99 -0.69 -13.28 -18.68
CA LYS A 99 -0.68 -12.38 -19.85
C LYS A 99 -0.84 -10.90 -19.50
N ALA A 100 -1.35 -10.56 -18.32
CA ALA A 100 -1.74 -9.19 -18.03
C ALA A 100 -1.65 -8.84 -16.56
N ILE A 101 -1.37 -7.57 -16.31
CA ILE A 101 -1.42 -6.94 -14.99
C ILE A 101 -2.66 -6.03 -14.98
N TYR A 102 -3.54 -6.23 -14.01
CA TYR A 102 -4.70 -5.38 -13.80
C TYR A 102 -4.48 -4.49 -12.58
N LEU A 103 -4.56 -3.17 -12.79
CA LEU A 103 -4.49 -2.18 -11.72
C LEU A 103 -5.90 -1.67 -11.42
N GLU A 104 -6.34 -1.81 -10.18
CA GLU A 104 -7.59 -1.20 -9.73
C GLU A 104 -7.38 0.31 -9.54
N ARG A 105 -8.21 1.12 -10.21
CA ARG A 105 -8.22 2.58 -10.06
C ARG A 105 -9.60 3.05 -9.65
N LYS A 106 -9.67 4.28 -9.11
CA LYS A 106 -10.94 4.96 -8.79
C LYS A 106 -11.91 5.03 -9.98
N LYS A 107 -11.42 4.96 -11.21
CA LYS A 107 -12.21 4.99 -12.46
C LYS A 107 -11.96 3.73 -13.29
N GLY A 108 -12.25 2.57 -12.71
CA GLY A 108 -12.20 1.27 -13.39
C GLY A 108 -10.86 0.55 -13.27
N GLN A 109 -10.73 -0.54 -14.01
CA GLN A 109 -9.54 -1.38 -14.03
C GLN A 109 -8.70 -1.08 -15.26
N LEU A 110 -7.40 -0.84 -15.06
CA LEU A 110 -6.45 -0.68 -16.15
C LEU A 110 -5.78 -2.02 -16.43
N ARG A 111 -6.00 -2.58 -17.61
CA ARG A 111 -5.32 -3.79 -18.10
C ARG A 111 -4.03 -3.39 -18.82
N LEU A 112 -2.92 -3.96 -18.40
CA LEU A 112 -1.59 -3.81 -19.02
C LEU A 112 -1.09 -5.19 -19.43
N ASP A 113 -0.45 -5.31 -20.59
CA ASP A 113 0.06 -6.60 -21.07
C ASP A 113 1.44 -6.88 -20.47
N ARG A 114 1.55 -8.01 -19.78
CA ARG A 114 2.74 -8.37 -19.00
C ARG A 114 3.98 -8.62 -19.86
N ASN A 115 3.81 -8.98 -21.13
CA ASN A 115 4.93 -9.29 -22.02
C ASN A 115 5.79 -8.05 -22.37
N HIS A 116 5.27 -6.86 -22.12
CA HIS A 116 6.04 -5.63 -22.28
C HIS A 116 6.94 -5.37 -21.08
N ARG A 117 8.06 -4.69 -21.33
CA ARG A 117 9.00 -4.29 -20.28
C ARG A 117 8.29 -3.42 -19.25
N HIS A 118 8.23 -3.92 -18.02
CA HIS A 118 7.62 -3.24 -16.90
C HIS A 118 8.49 -3.38 -15.64
N ARG A 119 8.33 -2.47 -14.67
CA ARG A 119 9.10 -2.48 -13.42
C ARG A 119 8.31 -1.80 -12.29
N PHE A 120 8.33 -2.39 -11.11
CA PHE A 120 7.83 -1.73 -9.90
C PHE A 120 8.93 -0.88 -9.26
N VAL A 121 8.61 0.39 -9.00
CA VAL A 121 9.56 1.38 -8.48
C VAL A 121 8.94 2.21 -7.37
N MET A 122 9.81 2.67 -6.47
CA MET A 122 9.46 3.59 -5.39
C MET A 122 9.94 4.99 -5.74
N TYR A 123 9.08 5.98 -5.51
CA TYR A 123 9.41 7.39 -5.66
C TYR A 123 9.19 8.14 -4.35
N GLU A 124 10.00 9.16 -4.07
CA GLU A 124 9.66 10.14 -3.03
C GLU A 124 8.38 10.88 -3.41
N HIS A 125 7.55 11.20 -2.42
CA HIS A 125 6.34 11.97 -2.65
C HIS A 125 6.69 13.40 -3.12
N PRO A 126 6.10 13.93 -4.20
CA PRO A 126 6.45 15.25 -4.72
C PRO A 126 6.19 16.37 -3.71
N GLN A 127 5.18 16.21 -2.85
CA GLN A 127 4.90 17.18 -1.77
C GLN A 127 5.90 17.12 -0.61
N ALA A 128 6.78 16.12 -0.55
CA ALA A 128 7.84 16.05 0.47
C ALA A 128 8.76 17.26 0.40
N VAL A 129 9.11 17.73 -0.81
CA VAL A 129 9.96 18.92 -0.99
C VAL A 129 9.28 20.16 -0.40
N ILE A 130 8.02 20.37 -0.76
CA ILE A 130 7.21 21.51 -0.27
C ILE A 130 7.09 21.48 1.26
N GLU A 131 6.89 20.29 1.84
CA GLU A 131 6.80 20.15 3.29
C GLU A 131 8.15 20.40 3.99
N ARG A 132 9.26 19.90 3.42
CA ARG A 132 10.61 20.17 3.93
C ARG A 132 10.92 21.67 3.96
N ASP A 133 10.58 22.38 2.88
CA ASP A 133 10.76 23.84 2.80
C ASP A 133 9.94 24.57 3.89
N LYS A 134 8.67 24.16 4.07
CA LYS A 134 7.82 24.72 5.13
C LYS A 134 8.38 24.47 6.53
N ILE A 135 8.90 23.28 6.77
CA ILE A 135 9.53 22.90 8.04
C ILE A 135 10.78 23.75 8.29
N GLU A 136 11.61 23.96 7.27
CA GLU A 136 12.81 24.78 7.38
C GLU A 136 12.47 26.24 7.75
N ILE A 137 11.48 26.82 7.06
CA ILE A 137 10.98 28.16 7.38
C ILE A 137 10.40 28.21 8.81
N ALA A 138 9.68 27.17 9.24
CA ALA A 138 9.11 27.10 10.58
C ALA A 138 10.20 27.00 11.66
N LYS A 139 11.25 26.22 11.41
CA LYS A 139 12.43 26.10 12.30
C LYS A 139 13.18 27.43 12.41
N ALA A 140 13.37 28.14 11.31
CA ALA A 140 13.96 29.48 11.32
C ALA A 140 13.14 30.47 12.17
N LYS A 141 11.83 30.26 12.27
CA LYS A 141 10.90 31.02 13.13
C LYS A 141 10.78 30.47 14.57
N GLY A 142 11.64 29.53 14.96
CA GLY A 142 11.67 28.97 16.33
C GLY A 142 10.59 27.93 16.64
N LYS A 143 9.84 27.43 15.63
CA LYS A 143 8.89 26.33 15.83
C LYS A 143 9.62 24.99 15.77
N THR A 144 9.57 24.22 16.86
CA THR A 144 10.27 22.93 16.98
C THR A 144 9.38 21.72 16.72
N ASN A 145 8.06 21.84 16.88
CA ASN A 145 7.13 20.73 16.77
C ASN A 145 6.27 20.86 15.50
N TRP A 146 6.69 20.17 14.43
CA TRP A 146 5.97 20.13 13.16
C TRP A 146 5.72 18.67 12.76
N VAL A 147 4.46 18.32 12.51
CA VAL A 147 4.07 16.96 12.09
C VAL A 147 4.43 16.78 10.62
N ARG A 148 5.06 15.65 10.30
CA ARG A 148 5.49 15.30 8.93
C ARG A 148 4.56 14.23 8.40
N TYR A 149 3.87 14.53 7.30
CA TYR A 149 3.01 13.56 6.64
C TYR A 149 3.59 13.14 5.29
N TYR A 150 4.19 14.06 4.53
CA TYR A 150 4.62 13.81 3.16
C TYR A 150 6.12 13.49 3.04
N SER A 151 6.93 13.97 3.98
CA SER A 151 8.38 13.79 4.00
C SER A 151 8.81 12.34 4.17
N ASP A 152 7.97 11.55 4.84
CA ASP A 152 8.16 10.12 5.09
C ASP A 152 7.14 9.27 4.28
N SER A 153 6.58 9.84 3.21
CA SER A 153 5.66 9.17 2.29
C SER A 153 6.33 8.87 0.95
N PHE A 154 5.98 7.71 0.40
CA PHE A 154 6.53 7.18 -0.83
C PHE A 154 5.42 6.79 -1.80
N VAL A 155 5.66 6.97 -3.09
CA VAL A 155 4.74 6.55 -4.14
C VAL A 155 5.24 5.24 -4.73
N VAL A 156 4.46 4.18 -4.59
CA VAL A 156 4.68 2.91 -5.28
C VAL A 156 4.05 3.03 -6.66
N ALA A 157 4.85 2.85 -7.70
CA ALA A 157 4.41 2.98 -9.08
C ALA A 157 4.86 1.80 -9.95
N LEU A 158 4.06 1.51 -10.97
CA LEU A 158 4.44 0.64 -12.09
C LEU A 158 4.94 1.51 -13.23
N GLU A 159 6.18 1.29 -13.65
CA GLU A 159 6.68 1.78 -14.93
C GLU A 159 6.36 0.76 -16.01
N TYR A 160 5.70 1.23 -17.06
CA TYR A 160 5.27 0.40 -18.17
C TYR A 160 5.52 1.16 -19.47
N LEU A 161 6.37 0.62 -20.35
CA LEU A 161 6.76 1.28 -21.61
C LEU A 161 7.24 2.74 -21.41
N GLY A 162 7.93 3.02 -20.31
CA GLY A 162 8.42 4.36 -19.95
C GLY A 162 7.35 5.31 -19.39
N GLN A 163 6.09 4.88 -19.28
CA GLN A 163 5.04 5.62 -18.60
C GLN A 163 4.93 5.19 -17.14
N ARG A 164 4.75 6.17 -16.25
CA ARG A 164 4.57 5.94 -14.82
C ARG A 164 3.09 5.83 -14.47
N TYR A 165 2.74 4.76 -13.77
CA TYR A 165 1.41 4.52 -13.22
C TYR A 165 1.48 4.40 -11.70
N ASN A 166 0.95 5.40 -10.99
CA ASN A 166 0.90 5.37 -9.53
C ASN A 166 -0.10 4.30 -9.06
N ILE A 167 0.35 3.41 -8.18
CA ILE A 167 -0.47 2.34 -7.57
C ILE A 167 -0.95 2.80 -6.19
N ALA A 168 -0.02 3.23 -5.34
CA ALA A 168 -0.30 3.59 -3.96
C ALA A 168 0.63 4.70 -3.46
N GLU A 169 0.11 5.52 -2.55
CA GLU A 169 0.87 6.51 -1.78
C GLU A 169 0.96 6.00 -0.35
N VAL A 170 2.12 5.48 0.03
CA VAL A 170 2.34 4.72 1.26
C VAL A 170 3.14 5.58 2.23
N MET A 171 2.60 5.74 3.44
CA MET A 171 3.38 6.24 4.56
C MET A 171 4.36 5.18 5.03
N ASN A 172 5.57 5.60 5.37
CA ASN A 172 6.70 4.78 5.74
C ASN A 172 7.37 4.06 4.57
N ARG A 173 8.70 4.09 4.60
CA ARG A 173 9.55 3.44 3.61
C ARG A 173 9.44 1.92 3.66
N HIS A 174 9.43 1.36 4.87
CA HIS A 174 9.40 -0.09 5.08
C HIS A 174 8.16 -0.74 4.45
N ASP A 175 7.00 -0.14 4.65
CA ASP A 175 5.74 -0.63 4.08
C ASP A 175 5.75 -0.57 2.55
N ALA A 176 6.30 0.51 1.98
CA ALA A 176 6.45 0.66 0.53
C ALA A 176 7.41 -0.37 -0.08
N GLU A 177 8.54 -0.62 0.58
CA GLU A 177 9.53 -1.64 0.18
C GLU A 177 8.93 -3.05 0.24
N MET A 178 8.16 -3.37 1.28
CA MET A 178 7.46 -4.64 1.41
C MET A 178 6.43 -4.86 0.30
N ILE A 179 5.70 -3.81 -0.09
CA ILE A 179 4.74 -3.86 -1.19
C ILE A 179 5.45 -4.13 -2.52
N ILE A 180 6.54 -3.42 -2.81
CA ILE A 180 7.32 -3.60 -4.04
C ILE A 180 7.95 -5.00 -4.09
N ALA A 181 8.54 -5.45 -2.99
CA ALA A 181 9.10 -6.78 -2.89
C ALA A 181 8.04 -7.85 -3.17
N ARG A 182 6.81 -7.66 -2.67
CA ARG A 182 5.70 -8.58 -2.96
C ARG A 182 5.30 -8.57 -4.43
N PHE A 183 5.20 -7.40 -5.05
CA PHE A 183 4.87 -7.29 -6.47
C PHE A 183 5.93 -7.94 -7.35
N ASN A 184 7.21 -7.70 -7.07
CA ASN A 184 8.32 -8.34 -7.79
C ASN A 184 8.31 -9.86 -7.60
N LEU A 185 8.04 -10.36 -6.39
CA LEU A 185 7.96 -11.79 -6.12
C LEU A 185 6.81 -12.46 -6.89
N CYS A 186 5.63 -11.83 -6.92
CA CYS A 186 4.49 -12.34 -7.69
C CYS A 186 4.78 -12.36 -9.20
N ASP A 187 5.51 -11.36 -9.69
CA ASP A 187 5.92 -11.30 -11.09
C ASP A 187 6.96 -12.38 -11.43
N GLU A 188 8.04 -12.49 -10.66
CA GLU A 188 9.07 -13.52 -10.84
C GLU A 188 8.47 -14.94 -10.77
N TYR A 189 7.55 -15.18 -9.83
CA TYR A 189 6.87 -16.47 -9.72
C TYR A 189 6.03 -16.82 -10.96
N LEU A 190 5.37 -15.84 -11.58
CA LEU A 190 4.62 -16.05 -12.82
C LEU A 190 5.54 -16.28 -14.02
N ASP A 191 6.71 -15.65 -14.06
CA ASP A 191 7.73 -15.94 -15.08
C ASP A 191 8.28 -17.36 -14.95
N ASP A 192 8.56 -17.81 -13.73
CA ASP A 192 9.00 -19.19 -13.48
C ASP A 192 7.93 -20.21 -13.87
N LEU A 193 6.65 -19.92 -13.60
CA LEU A 193 5.54 -20.76 -14.07
C LEU A 193 5.41 -20.77 -15.59
N ALA A 194 5.60 -19.64 -16.26
CA ALA A 194 5.55 -19.57 -17.72
C ALA A 194 6.74 -20.31 -18.36
N ASN A 195 7.93 -20.21 -17.77
CA ASN A 195 9.14 -20.86 -18.25
C ASN A 195 9.12 -22.37 -17.99
N SER A 196 8.69 -22.82 -16.81
CA SER A 196 8.56 -24.25 -16.49
C SER A 196 7.59 -24.98 -17.43
N ARG A 197 6.51 -24.33 -17.88
CA ARG A 197 5.62 -24.88 -18.92
C ARG A 197 6.27 -24.96 -20.30
N LYS A 198 7.18 -24.04 -20.64
CA LYS A 198 7.92 -24.06 -21.91
C LYS A 198 9.00 -25.14 -21.91
N THR A 199 9.59 -25.46 -20.76
CA THR A 199 10.69 -26.43 -20.65
C THR A 199 10.23 -27.87 -20.42
N ASN A 200 8.93 -28.13 -20.33
CA ASN A 200 8.43 -29.51 -20.22
C ASN A 200 8.06 -30.00 -21.63
N PRO A 201 8.93 -30.74 -22.34
CA PRO A 201 8.55 -31.36 -23.60
C PRO A 201 7.38 -32.30 -23.33
N LEU A 202 6.21 -31.97 -23.88
CA LEU A 202 4.98 -32.74 -23.70
C LEU A 202 4.99 -34.05 -24.50
N ASN A 203 5.93 -34.19 -25.43
CA ASN A 203 6.11 -35.38 -26.24
C ASN A 203 7.50 -35.99 -26.04
N PRO A 204 7.61 -37.31 -25.78
CA PRO A 204 8.88 -38.04 -25.81
C PRO A 204 9.63 -37.95 -27.16
N GLN A 205 8.97 -37.46 -28.22
CA GLN A 205 9.55 -37.27 -29.54
C GLN A 205 10.39 -35.98 -29.64
N ASP A 206 10.21 -35.02 -28.73
CA ASP A 206 10.98 -33.76 -28.71
C ASP A 206 12.35 -33.90 -27.99
N GLU A 207 12.59 -35.05 -27.33
CA GLU A 207 13.83 -35.34 -26.58
C GLU A 207 14.93 -36.00 -27.44
N TRP A 208 14.61 -36.47 -28.65
CA TRP A 208 15.61 -37.03 -29.57
C TRP A 208 16.08 -35.97 -30.56
N HIS A 209 17.21 -35.34 -30.25
CA HIS A 209 18.08 -34.84 -31.30
C HIS A 209 18.53 -36.02 -32.17
N ASP A 210 18.27 -35.92 -33.47
CA ASP A 210 18.84 -36.82 -34.48
C ASP A 210 20.33 -37.00 -34.17
N PRO A 211 20.84 -38.23 -33.97
CA PRO A 211 22.27 -38.44 -33.91
C PRO A 211 22.84 -38.01 -35.27
N ALA A 212 23.55 -36.88 -35.26
CA ALA A 212 24.38 -36.42 -36.37
C ALA A 212 25.48 -37.47 -36.61
N GLY A 213 25.17 -38.48 -37.43
CA GLY A 213 26.02 -39.63 -37.63
C GLY A 213 25.49 -40.62 -38.67
N GLY A 214 24.79 -40.15 -39.69
CA GLY A 214 24.54 -40.94 -40.90
C GLY A 214 25.71 -40.80 -41.86
N LEU A 215 26.64 -41.75 -41.85
CA LEU A 215 27.67 -41.86 -42.91
C LEU A 215 26.98 -42.27 -44.23
N PRO A 216 27.25 -41.57 -45.35
CA PRO A 216 26.71 -41.93 -46.65
C PRO A 216 27.54 -43.03 -47.34
N HIS A 217 26.80 -44.01 -47.91
CA HIS A 217 27.17 -45.01 -48.93
C HIS A 217 28.25 -46.06 -48.63
#